data_AF-A0A3B1IJ02-F1
#
_entry.id   AF-A0A3B1IJ02-F1
#
_cell.length_a   1.000
_cell.length_b   1.000
_cell.length_c   1.000
_cell.angle_alpha   90.00
_cell.angle_beta   90.00
_cell.angle_gamma   90.00
#
_symmetry.space_group_name_H-M   'P 1'
#
loop_
_entity.id
_entity.type
_entity.pdbx_description
1 polymer ?
#
loop_
_entity_poly.entity_id
_entity_poly.type
_entity_poly.pdbx_seq_one_letter_code
_entity_poly.pdbx_strand_id
1 'polypeptide(L)'
;MAAVEDVETSLQTSSLNEGAVRILLVGRIGSGKSSSGNTILGQKLFKSPKRYKEKVTKTCEEQTCQVSGREVCVIDTTDLLDPNLTEDQLEQEKEKLKSLCQAGLHAVLLVVSVGGDLQNEEEMLEFTKALLGQEVLNFVLVLFTMGERLEDDETLEDYVKGGEEKLQTLVRNCGNRTHTFRNMEKNQSQVSDLLEKINGMVTSNRGMFKRRKSIDCPLDLSGPEKQPPQLRLVLLGKTGVGKSASGNTILGRRIFEDEVSSASQTKQCTVQKIVRDGKELSVIDTPGLFDNTLSNEEIIQEIAKCLTLASPGPHAFLIVIGLGRFTPEEKNTVEEIKELFGKDVTKYTMVLFTHKDTLKGKTIDEFLRNGDADLKQLVKDCDGRFHSFDNNSQNYTQFTEFLSKVDKMVKKITSAIMRCSKVLNVKYSKYRKKS
;
A
#
# COMPACT_ATOMS: atom_id res chain seq x y z
N MET A 1 61.20 24.68 19.85
CA MET A 1 59.75 24.78 19.55
C MET A 1 59.52 24.22 18.15
N ALA A 2 59.28 22.92 18.04
CA ALA A 2 58.73 22.24 16.86
C ALA A 2 58.80 20.71 17.14
N ALA A 3 57.87 20.20 17.94
CA ALA A 3 57.61 18.76 18.10
C ALA A 3 56.36 18.53 18.98
N VAL A 4 55.26 19.27 18.74
CA VAL A 4 53.95 18.98 19.38
C VAL A 4 52.86 19.48 18.43
N GLU A 5 52.70 18.85 17.26
CA GLU A 5 51.52 19.13 16.41
C GLU A 5 51.08 17.98 15.49
N ASP A 6 51.77 16.82 15.48
CA ASP A 6 51.44 15.70 14.56
C ASP A 6 50.82 14.45 15.22
N VAL A 7 50.40 14.53 16.49
CA VAL A 7 49.80 13.37 17.20
C VAL A 7 48.28 13.49 17.37
N GLU A 8 47.68 14.67 17.22
CA GLU A 8 46.21 14.83 17.38
C GLU A 8 45.40 14.53 16.12
N THR A 9 46.00 14.58 14.93
CA THR A 9 45.29 14.35 13.65
C THR A 9 45.17 12.87 13.27
N SER A 10 45.88 11.98 13.97
CA SER A 10 45.87 10.52 13.73
C SER A 10 44.94 9.75 14.68
N LEU A 11 44.30 10.42 15.64
CA LEU A 11 43.39 9.82 16.63
C LEU A 11 41.90 10.05 16.34
N GLN A 12 41.53 10.71 15.24
CA GLN A 12 40.12 10.91 14.83
C GLN A 12 39.64 10.02 13.68
N THR A 13 40.52 9.22 13.06
CA THR A 13 40.15 8.25 12.01
C THR A 13 39.99 6.81 12.51
N SER A 14 40.32 6.55 13.78
CA SER A 14 40.26 5.20 14.37
C SER A 14 38.92 4.87 15.08
N SER A 15 38.02 5.82 15.26
CA SER A 15 36.75 5.60 15.99
C SER A 15 35.55 5.19 15.13
N LEU A 16 35.73 5.00 13.81
CA LEU A 16 34.66 4.58 12.88
C LEU A 16 34.58 3.05 12.69
N ASN A 17 35.41 2.26 13.39
CA ASN A 17 35.65 0.84 13.10
C ASN A 17 35.24 -0.16 14.20
N GLU A 18 34.46 0.24 15.21
CA GLU A 18 34.17 -0.65 16.37
C GLU A 18 32.82 -1.39 16.31
N GLY A 19 32.24 -1.62 15.13
CA GLY A 19 31.05 -2.48 15.03
C GLY A 19 30.75 -2.97 13.62
N ALA A 20 29.98 -4.04 13.52
CA ALA A 20 29.51 -4.59 12.25
C ALA A 20 28.75 -3.55 11.41
N VAL A 21 28.99 -3.52 10.10
CA VAL A 21 28.16 -2.74 9.16
C VAL A 21 26.78 -3.37 9.09
N ARG A 22 25.77 -2.64 9.56
CA ARG A 22 24.39 -3.10 9.70
C ARG A 22 23.50 -2.59 8.59
N ILE A 23 22.98 -3.48 7.76
CA ILE A 23 22.19 -3.16 6.57
C ILE A 23 20.80 -3.78 6.71
N LEU A 24 19.75 -2.97 6.58
CA LEU A 24 18.36 -3.42 6.55
C LEU A 24 17.87 -3.52 5.09
N LEU A 25 17.31 -4.65 4.67
CA LEU A 25 16.71 -4.81 3.35
C LEU A 25 15.20 -4.70 3.45
N VAL A 26 14.59 -3.75 2.75
CA VAL A 26 13.13 -3.55 2.67
C VAL A 26 12.70 -3.63 1.21
N GLY A 27 11.52 -4.18 0.95
CA GLY A 27 11.09 -4.44 -0.42
C GLY A 27 9.98 -5.49 -0.50
N ARG A 28 9.37 -5.63 -1.67
CA ARG A 28 8.23 -6.53 -1.89
C ARG A 28 8.65 -7.98 -2.01
N ILE A 29 7.67 -8.90 -1.92
CA ILE A 29 7.88 -10.29 -2.34
C ILE A 29 8.37 -10.30 -3.78
N GLY A 30 9.51 -10.97 -4.02
CA GLY A 30 10.09 -11.12 -5.35
C GLY A 30 10.97 -9.95 -5.83
N SER A 31 11.15 -8.88 -5.04
CA SER A 31 12.07 -7.79 -5.43
C SER A 31 13.56 -8.16 -5.38
N GLY A 32 13.88 -9.36 -4.85
CA GLY A 32 15.24 -9.88 -4.80
C GLY A 32 15.96 -9.63 -3.47
N LYS A 33 15.28 -9.13 -2.41
CA LYS A 33 15.88 -8.85 -1.09
C LYS A 33 16.81 -9.95 -0.57
N SER A 34 16.31 -11.17 -0.41
CA SER A 34 17.08 -12.31 0.11
C SER A 34 18.26 -12.67 -0.80
N SER A 35 18.11 -12.52 -2.12
CA SER A 35 19.21 -12.71 -3.08
C SER A 35 20.27 -11.64 -2.89
N SER A 36 19.88 -10.38 -2.78
CA SER A 36 20.78 -9.25 -2.52
C SER A 36 21.50 -9.40 -1.18
N GLY A 37 20.81 -9.87 -0.14
CA GLY A 37 21.43 -10.18 1.16
C GLY A 37 22.50 -11.27 1.05
N ASN A 38 22.24 -12.32 0.29
CA ASN A 38 23.24 -13.35 0.00
C ASN A 38 24.43 -12.81 -0.82
N THR A 39 24.18 -11.90 -1.78
CA THR A 39 25.24 -11.21 -2.53
C THR A 39 26.11 -10.38 -1.59
N ILE A 40 25.50 -9.56 -0.73
CA ILE A 40 26.21 -8.71 0.25
C ILE A 40 27.07 -9.54 1.18
N LEU A 41 26.55 -10.67 1.68
CA LEU A 41 27.28 -11.54 2.61
C LEU A 41 28.28 -12.46 1.91
N GLY A 42 28.27 -12.53 0.57
CA GLY A 42 29.13 -13.42 -0.22
C GLY A 42 28.79 -14.92 -0.10
N GLN A 43 27.74 -15.28 0.64
CA GLN A 43 27.33 -16.65 0.91
C GLN A 43 25.80 -16.79 0.99
N LYS A 44 25.29 -17.99 0.74
CA LYS A 44 23.85 -18.28 0.75
C LYS A 44 23.36 -18.60 2.17
N LEU A 45 22.89 -17.58 2.89
CA LEU A 45 22.33 -17.72 4.24
C LEU A 45 20.81 -17.53 4.26
N PHE A 46 20.30 -16.61 3.44
CA PHE A 46 18.86 -16.46 3.24
C PHE A 46 18.36 -17.45 2.19
N LYS A 47 17.18 -18.03 2.41
CA LYS A 47 16.53 -18.87 1.42
C LYS A 47 16.18 -18.01 0.19
N SER A 48 16.50 -18.49 -1.01
CA SER A 48 16.18 -17.82 -2.28
C SER A 48 15.95 -18.85 -3.40
N PRO A 49 14.79 -19.51 -3.48
CA PRO A 49 14.51 -20.51 -4.50
C PRO A 49 14.46 -19.89 -5.91
N LYS A 50 15.00 -20.62 -6.89
CA LYS A 50 15.02 -20.21 -8.32
C LYS A 50 13.64 -20.23 -9.00
N ARG A 51 12.60 -20.77 -8.34
CA ARG A 51 11.22 -20.85 -8.82
C ARG A 51 10.27 -20.35 -7.73
N TYR A 52 9.50 -19.31 -8.05
CA TYR A 52 8.51 -18.63 -7.19
C TYR A 52 7.27 -19.49 -6.89
N LYS A 53 7.44 -20.68 -6.31
CA LYS A 53 6.29 -21.52 -5.91
C LYS A 53 5.82 -21.27 -4.48
N GLU A 54 6.62 -20.66 -3.60
CA GLU A 54 6.25 -20.37 -2.21
C GLU A 54 6.86 -19.05 -1.72
N LYS A 55 6.17 -18.36 -0.80
CA LYS A 55 6.70 -17.18 -0.09
C LYS A 55 7.95 -17.58 0.70
N VAL A 56 9.05 -16.87 0.48
CA VAL A 56 10.39 -17.34 0.88
C VAL A 56 10.78 -16.84 2.27
N THR A 57 10.60 -15.54 2.54
CA THR A 57 10.88 -14.94 3.85
C THR A 57 9.57 -14.88 4.62
N LYS A 58 9.39 -15.77 5.61
CA LYS A 58 8.17 -15.81 6.43
C LYS A 58 8.21 -14.84 7.61
N THR A 59 9.41 -14.38 7.99
CA THR A 59 9.67 -13.49 9.12
C THR A 59 11.01 -12.78 8.91
N CYS A 60 11.25 -11.64 9.54
CA CYS A 60 12.54 -10.95 9.46
C CYS A 60 13.70 -11.86 9.92
N GLU A 61 14.77 -11.97 9.14
CA GLU A 61 15.95 -12.79 9.44
C GLU A 61 17.20 -11.91 9.52
N GLU A 62 18.07 -12.16 10.50
CA GLU A 62 19.35 -11.46 10.65
C GLU A 62 20.49 -12.46 10.42
N GLN A 63 21.46 -12.07 9.59
CA GLN A 63 22.65 -12.87 9.30
C GLN A 63 23.88 -11.99 9.29
N THR A 64 24.98 -12.47 9.87
CA THR A 64 26.24 -11.73 9.98
C THR A 64 27.39 -12.56 9.43
N CYS A 65 28.29 -11.93 8.66
CA CYS A 65 29.46 -12.58 8.09
C CYS A 65 30.65 -11.61 7.97
N GLN A 66 31.85 -12.14 7.75
CA GLN A 66 33.05 -11.36 7.42
C GLN A 66 33.11 -11.13 5.91
N VAL A 67 33.06 -9.87 5.49
CA VAL A 67 33.11 -9.44 4.09
C VAL A 67 34.24 -8.43 3.95
N SER A 68 35.24 -8.74 3.11
CA SER A 68 36.41 -7.87 2.89
C SER A 68 37.11 -7.42 4.18
N GLY A 69 37.20 -8.31 5.17
CA GLY A 69 37.84 -8.05 6.47
C GLY A 69 37.01 -7.21 7.44
N ARG A 70 35.74 -6.96 7.15
CA ARG A 70 34.79 -6.27 8.02
C ARG A 70 33.60 -7.15 8.34
N GLU A 71 33.10 -7.05 9.56
CA GLU A 71 31.87 -7.71 9.94
C GLU A 71 30.68 -6.97 9.29
N VAL A 72 29.86 -7.69 8.53
CA VAL A 72 28.66 -7.17 7.87
C VAL A 72 27.45 -7.97 8.33
N CYS A 73 26.47 -7.27 8.85
CA CYS A 73 25.19 -7.82 9.27
C CYS A 73 24.08 -7.32 8.34
N VAL A 74 23.34 -8.27 7.77
CA VAL A 74 22.18 -8.01 6.92
C VAL A 74 20.92 -8.47 7.65
N ILE A 75 19.94 -7.58 7.73
CA ILE A 75 18.57 -7.89 8.16
C ILE A 75 17.70 -7.98 6.91
N ASP A 76 17.23 -9.18 6.56
CA ASP A 76 16.25 -9.39 5.48
C ASP A 76 14.83 -9.31 6.06
N THR A 77 14.04 -8.32 5.65
CA THR A 77 12.64 -8.23 6.11
C THR A 77 11.72 -9.11 5.29
N THR A 78 10.59 -9.50 5.87
CA THR A 78 9.44 -9.90 5.06
C THR A 78 8.86 -8.68 4.31
N ASP A 79 7.93 -8.91 3.39
CA ASP A 79 7.14 -7.83 2.78
C ASP A 79 6.07 -7.39 3.77
N LEU A 80 6.35 -6.30 4.51
CA LEU A 80 5.47 -5.76 5.56
C LEU A 80 4.15 -5.19 5.00
N LEU A 81 4.06 -5.02 3.68
CA LEU A 81 2.85 -4.61 2.97
C LEU A 81 2.22 -5.78 2.20
N ASP A 82 2.62 -7.03 2.46
CA ASP A 82 1.97 -8.21 1.90
C ASP A 82 0.48 -8.22 2.29
N PRO A 83 -0.45 -8.23 1.32
CA PRO A 83 -1.87 -8.18 1.60
C PRO A 83 -2.40 -9.34 2.45
N ASN A 84 -1.66 -10.43 2.57
CA ASN A 84 -2.08 -11.60 3.34
C ASN A 84 -1.56 -11.61 4.79
N LEU A 85 -0.77 -10.60 5.20
CA LEU A 85 -0.38 -10.46 6.60
C LEU A 85 -1.56 -10.00 7.44
N THR A 86 -1.88 -10.76 8.49
CA THR A 86 -2.87 -10.34 9.49
C THR A 86 -2.33 -9.15 10.29
N GLU A 87 -3.22 -8.44 10.99
CA GLU A 87 -2.83 -7.31 11.83
C GLU A 87 -1.88 -7.74 12.95
N ASP A 88 -2.17 -8.87 13.62
CA ASP A 88 -1.29 -9.44 14.65
C ASP A 88 0.09 -9.83 14.12
N GLN A 89 0.15 -10.45 12.93
CA GLN A 89 1.41 -10.81 12.29
C GLN A 89 2.22 -9.57 11.92
N LEU A 90 1.56 -8.53 11.39
CA LEU A 90 2.22 -7.27 11.07
C LEU A 90 2.80 -6.64 12.34
N GLU A 91 2.05 -6.61 13.45
CA GLU A 91 2.51 -5.99 14.67
C GLU A 91 3.68 -6.76 15.30
N GLN A 92 3.64 -8.10 15.26
CA GLN A 92 4.78 -8.93 15.66
C GLN A 92 6.03 -8.65 14.81
N GLU A 93 5.89 -8.55 13.48
CA GLU A 93 7.01 -8.24 12.59
C GLU A 93 7.54 -6.81 12.79
N LYS A 94 6.66 -5.84 13.08
CA LYS A 94 7.09 -4.49 13.47
C LYS A 94 7.92 -4.55 14.73
N GLU A 95 7.42 -5.11 15.83
CA GLU A 95 8.15 -5.19 17.10
C GLU A 95 9.49 -5.91 16.95
N LYS A 96 9.51 -7.02 16.19
CA LYS A 96 10.75 -7.72 15.84
C LYS A 96 11.72 -6.81 15.11
N LEU A 97 11.26 -6.09 14.08
CA LEU A 97 12.10 -5.17 13.31
C LEU A 97 12.61 -4.02 14.19
N LYS A 98 11.79 -3.47 15.09
CA LYS A 98 12.22 -2.43 16.05
C LYS A 98 13.35 -2.95 16.94
N SER A 99 13.24 -4.19 17.43
CA SER A 99 14.26 -4.85 18.24
C SER A 99 15.57 -5.06 17.46
N LEU A 100 15.51 -5.61 16.24
CA LEU A 100 16.69 -5.82 15.38
C LEU A 100 17.42 -4.51 15.05
N CYS A 101 16.68 -3.41 14.90
CA CYS A 101 17.23 -2.08 14.60
C CYS A 101 17.78 -1.35 15.83
N GLN A 102 17.66 -1.88 17.05
CA GLN A 102 18.08 -1.20 18.29
C GLN A 102 19.59 -0.93 18.34
N ALA A 103 20.40 -1.78 17.72
CA ALA A 103 21.85 -1.61 17.60
C ALA A 103 22.25 -0.48 16.63
N GLY A 104 21.28 0.10 15.89
CA GLY A 104 21.51 1.09 14.85
C GLY A 104 21.69 0.47 13.46
N LEU A 105 21.59 1.31 12.43
CA LEU A 105 21.69 0.92 11.02
C LEU A 105 22.69 1.82 10.30
N HIS A 106 23.53 1.22 9.47
CA HIS A 106 24.41 1.94 8.57
C HIS A 106 23.69 2.30 7.26
N ALA A 107 22.78 1.44 6.82
CA ALA A 107 21.95 1.68 5.64
C ALA A 107 20.61 0.93 5.70
N VAL A 108 19.63 1.48 4.99
CA VAL A 108 18.40 0.80 4.61
C VAL A 108 18.39 0.69 3.09
N LEU A 109 18.34 -0.52 2.54
CA LEU A 109 18.26 -0.73 1.10
C LEU A 109 16.80 -0.99 0.73
N LEU A 110 16.19 -0.05 0.01
CA LEU A 110 14.89 -0.24 -0.61
C LEU A 110 15.11 -0.99 -1.93
N VAL A 111 14.77 -2.28 -1.94
CA VAL A 111 15.08 -3.19 -3.04
C VAL A 111 13.98 -3.16 -4.10
N VAL A 112 14.36 -2.76 -5.32
CA VAL A 112 13.51 -2.58 -6.50
C VAL A 112 14.11 -3.37 -7.67
N SER A 113 13.29 -3.94 -8.55
CA SER A 113 13.78 -4.69 -9.71
C SER A 113 13.84 -3.82 -10.97
N VAL A 114 14.93 -3.89 -11.73
CA VAL A 114 15.04 -3.23 -13.04
C VAL A 114 14.03 -3.83 -14.03
N GLY A 115 13.38 -2.95 -14.79
CA GLY A 115 12.38 -3.31 -15.81
C GLY A 115 11.07 -3.86 -15.25
N GLY A 116 10.83 -3.74 -13.95
CA GLY A 116 9.53 -4.01 -13.34
C GLY A 116 8.77 -2.70 -13.08
N ASP A 117 7.44 -2.74 -13.17
CA ASP A 117 6.60 -1.59 -12.79
C ASP A 117 6.70 -1.33 -11.29
N LEU A 118 6.84 -0.06 -10.92
CA LEU A 118 6.65 0.37 -9.53
C LEU A 118 5.21 0.09 -9.10
N GLN A 119 5.09 -0.49 -7.93
CA GLN A 119 3.85 -0.76 -7.25
C GLN A 119 3.83 0.03 -5.93
N ASN A 120 3.90 -0.64 -4.77
CA ASN A 120 3.79 -0.02 -3.46
C ASN A 120 5.15 0.35 -2.83
N GLU A 121 6.22 0.53 -3.62
CA GLU A 121 7.55 0.91 -3.13
C GLU A 121 7.55 2.26 -2.42
N GLU A 122 6.77 3.24 -2.90
CA GLU A 122 6.59 4.51 -2.19
C GLU A 122 5.88 4.32 -0.83
N GLU A 123 4.87 3.44 -0.76
CA GLU A 123 4.21 3.10 0.51
C GLU A 123 5.16 2.39 1.47
N MET A 124 6.06 1.53 0.96
CA MET A 124 7.08 0.87 1.79
C MET A 124 8.08 1.88 2.35
N LEU A 125 8.46 2.89 1.57
CA LEU A 125 9.33 3.96 2.04
C LEU A 125 8.65 4.77 3.16
N GLU A 126 7.39 5.15 2.97
CA GLU A 126 6.60 5.85 3.99
C GLU A 126 6.35 4.97 5.23
N PHE A 127 6.13 3.67 5.06
CA PHE A 127 6.02 2.73 6.17
C PHE A 127 7.32 2.64 6.97
N THR A 128 8.46 2.58 6.28
CA THR A 128 9.79 2.54 6.92
C THR A 128 10.04 3.82 7.71
N LYS A 129 9.71 4.98 7.12
CA LYS A 129 9.74 6.28 7.78
C LYS A 129 8.83 6.34 9.00
N ALA A 130 7.60 5.83 8.91
CA ALA A 130 6.68 5.81 10.05
C ALA A 130 7.17 4.89 11.19
N LEU A 131 7.81 3.77 10.84
CA LEU A 131 8.28 2.78 11.82
C LEU A 131 9.55 3.22 12.55
N LEU A 132 10.51 3.80 11.81
CA LEU A 132 11.85 4.11 12.32
C LEU A 132 12.05 5.62 12.60
N GLY A 133 11.22 6.48 12.03
CA GLY A 133 11.27 7.95 12.14
C GLY A 133 11.84 8.62 10.89
N GLN A 134 11.51 9.90 10.70
CA GLN A 134 11.90 10.71 9.51
C GLN A 134 13.40 10.68 9.20
N GLU A 135 14.26 10.69 10.24
CA GLU A 135 15.72 10.68 10.09
C GLU A 135 16.24 9.43 9.36
N VAL A 136 15.49 8.32 9.35
CA VAL A 136 15.90 7.09 8.64
C VAL A 136 16.06 7.31 7.14
N LEU A 137 15.31 8.26 6.55
CA LEU A 137 15.40 8.55 5.12
C LEU A 137 16.80 9.00 4.73
N ASN A 138 17.56 9.64 5.64
CA ASN A 138 18.96 9.98 5.42
C ASN A 138 19.88 8.77 5.36
N PHE A 139 19.39 7.55 5.54
CA PHE A 139 20.15 6.31 5.45
C PHE A 139 19.57 5.33 4.41
N VAL A 140 18.53 5.75 3.66
CA VAL A 140 17.90 4.91 2.63
C VAL A 140 18.64 5.04 1.30
N LEU A 141 18.90 3.90 0.67
CA LEU A 141 19.48 3.78 -0.67
C LEU A 141 18.57 2.87 -1.51
N VAL A 142 18.28 3.24 -2.75
CA VAL A 142 17.49 2.38 -3.65
C VAL A 142 18.42 1.35 -4.29
N LEU A 143 18.22 0.08 -3.97
CA LEU A 143 18.97 -1.03 -4.53
C LEU A 143 18.21 -1.63 -5.70
N PHE A 144 18.72 -1.43 -6.92
CA PHE A 144 18.20 -2.01 -8.14
C PHE A 144 18.75 -3.44 -8.34
N THR A 145 17.86 -4.43 -8.38
CA THR A 145 18.20 -5.82 -8.72
C THR A 145 17.92 -6.09 -10.19
N MET A 146 18.41 -7.22 -10.70
CA MET A 146 18.29 -7.57 -12.12
C MET A 146 18.98 -6.55 -13.03
N GLY A 147 20.11 -5.99 -12.59
CA GLY A 147 20.88 -5.01 -13.35
C GLY A 147 21.32 -5.48 -14.73
N GLU A 148 21.35 -6.80 -14.97
CA GLU A 148 21.54 -7.39 -16.29
C GLU A 148 20.44 -7.06 -17.32
N ARG A 149 19.35 -6.41 -16.89
CA ARG A 149 18.27 -5.93 -17.76
C ARG A 149 18.48 -4.52 -18.29
N LEU A 150 19.48 -3.79 -17.77
CA LEU A 150 19.88 -2.51 -18.34
C LEU A 150 20.49 -2.74 -19.73
N GLU A 151 20.31 -1.81 -20.64
CA GLU A 151 20.97 -1.86 -21.95
C GLU A 151 22.49 -1.72 -21.77
N ASP A 152 23.29 -2.32 -22.67
CA ASP A 152 24.75 -2.43 -22.50
C ASP A 152 25.45 -1.07 -22.37
N ASP A 153 24.86 -0.01 -22.93
CA ASP A 153 25.32 1.38 -22.90
C ASP A 153 24.53 2.29 -21.94
N GLU A 154 23.51 1.78 -21.26
CA GLU A 154 22.67 2.55 -20.33
C GLU A 154 23.24 2.50 -18.90
N THR A 155 23.49 3.68 -18.32
CA THR A 155 23.84 3.75 -16.89
C THR A 155 22.59 3.65 -16.01
N LEU A 156 22.74 3.28 -14.74
CA LEU A 156 21.61 3.28 -13.81
C LEU A 156 21.00 4.69 -13.67
N GLU A 157 21.83 5.73 -13.72
CA GLU A 157 21.39 7.11 -13.69
C GLU A 157 20.53 7.46 -14.91
N ASP A 158 20.88 6.95 -16.10
CA ASP A 158 20.09 7.14 -17.32
C ASP A 158 18.76 6.40 -17.23
N TYR A 159 18.76 5.16 -16.74
CA TYR A 159 17.54 4.38 -16.49
C TYR A 159 16.57 5.10 -15.56
N VAL A 160 17.07 5.65 -14.44
CA VAL A 160 16.22 6.39 -13.49
C VAL A 160 15.68 7.68 -14.12
N LYS A 161 16.49 8.42 -14.89
CA LYS A 161 16.08 9.65 -15.57
C LYS A 161 15.07 9.40 -16.70
N GLY A 162 15.24 8.30 -17.43
CA GLY A 162 14.35 7.86 -18.51
C GLY A 162 13.07 7.19 -18.01
N GLY A 163 13.06 6.71 -16.77
CA GLY A 163 11.91 6.04 -16.16
C GLY A 163 10.74 6.98 -15.81
N GLU A 164 9.63 6.38 -15.36
CA GLU A 164 8.42 7.10 -14.98
C GLU A 164 8.65 8.12 -13.85
N GLU A 165 7.79 9.16 -13.77
CA GLU A 165 7.85 10.20 -12.74
C GLU A 165 7.84 9.63 -11.31
N LYS A 166 7.14 8.51 -11.09
CA LYS A 166 7.10 7.80 -9.80
C LYS A 166 8.47 7.25 -9.41
N LEU A 167 9.23 6.69 -10.35
CA LEU A 167 10.58 6.17 -10.08
C LEU A 167 11.53 7.29 -9.70
N GLN A 168 11.49 8.38 -10.46
CA GLN A 168 12.28 9.57 -10.20
C GLN A 168 11.94 10.16 -8.82
N THR A 169 10.66 10.16 -8.46
CA THR A 169 10.18 10.65 -7.15
C THR A 169 10.66 9.76 -6.01
N LEU A 170 10.54 8.43 -6.14
CA LEU A 170 11.04 7.48 -5.15
C LEU A 170 12.55 7.66 -4.90
N VAL A 171 13.35 7.70 -5.97
CA VAL A 171 14.82 7.86 -5.87
C VAL A 171 15.18 9.22 -5.26
N ARG A 172 14.48 10.28 -5.63
CA ARG A 172 14.66 11.63 -5.05
C ARG A 172 14.32 11.66 -3.55
N ASN A 173 13.26 10.98 -3.13
CA ASN A 173 12.88 10.87 -1.72
C ASN A 173 13.92 10.08 -0.90
N CYS A 174 14.70 9.20 -1.56
CA CYS A 174 15.86 8.52 -1.00
C CYS A 174 17.17 9.32 -1.15
N GLY A 175 17.12 10.62 -1.48
CA GLY A 175 18.30 11.47 -1.61
C GLY A 175 19.17 11.19 -2.85
N ASN A 176 18.57 10.66 -3.92
CA ASN A 176 19.24 10.27 -5.17
C ASN A 176 20.34 9.22 -5.01
N ARG A 177 20.29 8.44 -3.93
CA ARG A 177 21.28 7.39 -3.69
C ARG A 177 20.76 6.08 -4.24
N THR A 178 21.51 5.53 -5.18
CA THR A 178 21.18 4.30 -5.89
C THR A 178 22.39 3.38 -5.99
N HIS A 179 22.11 2.09 -6.08
CA HIS A 179 23.11 1.05 -6.34
C HIS A 179 22.44 -0.07 -7.13
N THR A 180 23.21 -0.77 -7.97
CA THR A 180 22.69 -1.87 -8.79
C THR A 180 23.45 -3.14 -8.52
N PHE A 181 22.71 -4.24 -8.35
CA PHE A 181 23.26 -5.59 -8.39
C PHE A 181 22.87 -6.30 -9.67
N ARG A 182 23.88 -6.81 -10.38
CA ARG A 182 23.71 -7.84 -11.40
C ARG A 182 23.83 -9.18 -10.71
N ASN A 183 22.74 -9.67 -10.14
CA ASN A 183 22.75 -10.87 -9.28
C ASN A 183 23.20 -12.16 -10.01
N MET A 184 23.30 -12.13 -11.34
CA MET A 184 23.88 -13.19 -12.17
C MET A 184 25.41 -13.17 -12.22
N GLU A 185 26.02 -12.03 -11.91
CA GLU A 185 27.46 -11.83 -11.81
C GLU A 185 27.88 -11.95 -10.33
N LYS A 186 28.67 -12.97 -9.99
CA LYS A 186 29.28 -13.07 -8.65
C LYS A 186 30.50 -12.15 -8.55
N ASN A 187 30.28 -10.85 -8.71
CA ASN A 187 31.37 -9.88 -8.66
C ASN A 187 31.42 -9.20 -7.29
N GLN A 188 32.46 -9.49 -6.51
CA GLN A 188 32.68 -8.86 -5.21
C GLN A 188 32.91 -7.35 -5.31
N SER A 189 33.27 -6.81 -6.48
CA SER A 189 33.43 -5.36 -6.66
C SER A 189 32.12 -4.61 -6.39
N GLN A 190 30.97 -5.16 -6.80
CA GLN A 190 29.66 -4.54 -6.56
C GLN A 190 29.38 -4.38 -5.05
N VAL A 191 29.79 -5.36 -4.25
CA VAL A 191 29.64 -5.30 -2.78
C VAL A 191 30.59 -4.27 -2.19
N SER A 192 31.84 -4.23 -2.63
CA SER A 192 32.81 -3.21 -2.18
C SER A 192 32.32 -1.80 -2.49
N ASP A 193 31.83 -1.55 -3.71
CA ASP A 193 31.28 -0.26 -4.12
C ASP A 193 30.05 0.14 -3.29
N LEU A 194 29.17 -0.83 -2.97
CA LEU A 194 28.04 -0.59 -2.08
C LEU A 194 28.51 -0.19 -0.68
N LEU A 195 29.46 -0.93 -0.10
CA LEU A 195 29.98 -0.65 1.24
C LEU A 195 30.69 0.70 1.30
N GLU A 196 31.41 1.09 0.25
CA GLU A 196 32.01 2.42 0.14
C GLU A 196 30.95 3.53 0.10
N LYS A 197 29.90 3.37 -0.72
CA LYS A 197 28.75 4.29 -0.75
C LYS A 197 28.09 4.42 0.63
N ILE A 198 27.91 3.30 1.34
CA ILE A 198 27.35 3.28 2.70
C ILE A 198 28.26 4.03 3.68
N ASN A 199 29.57 3.80 3.63
CA ASN A 199 30.52 4.49 4.51
C ASN A 199 30.54 6.00 4.26
N GLY A 200 30.53 6.44 3.00
CA GLY A 200 30.43 7.85 2.64
C GLY A 200 29.15 8.50 3.14
N MET A 201 28.02 7.78 3.03
CA MET A 201 26.72 8.21 3.56
C MET A 201 26.73 8.35 5.09
N VAL A 202 27.21 7.33 5.81
CA VAL A 202 27.32 7.33 7.27
C VAL A 202 28.23 8.47 7.76
N THR A 203 29.34 8.70 7.06
CA THR A 203 30.27 9.81 7.36
C THR A 203 29.60 11.16 7.17
N SER A 204 28.88 11.35 6.05
CA SER A 204 28.13 12.57 5.75
C SER A 204 27.05 12.85 6.80
N ASN A 205 26.43 11.79 7.33
CA ASN A 205 25.42 11.86 8.39
C ASN A 205 26.00 11.97 9.80
N ARG A 206 27.32 12.02 9.95
CA ARG A 206 28.04 12.08 11.24
C ARG A 206 27.79 10.86 12.14
N GLY A 207 27.57 9.70 11.54
CA GLY A 207 27.38 8.44 12.25
C GLY A 207 26.24 7.61 11.71
N MET A 208 26.10 6.40 12.25
CA MET A 208 25.03 5.46 11.88
C MET A 208 23.67 5.94 12.41
N PHE A 209 22.60 5.52 11.74
CA PHE A 209 21.24 5.74 12.23
C PHE A 209 21.06 5.05 13.57
N LYS A 210 20.64 5.80 14.57
CA LYS A 210 20.19 5.25 15.85
C LYS A 210 18.79 5.74 16.11
N ARG A 211 17.86 4.79 16.20
CA ARG A 211 16.50 5.13 16.60
C ARG A 211 16.56 5.69 18.02
N ARG A 212 16.11 6.93 18.22
CA ARG A 212 15.92 7.47 19.56
C ARG A 212 14.82 6.66 20.24
N LYS A 213 15.12 6.02 21.39
CA LYS A 213 14.06 5.57 22.30
C LYS A 213 13.23 6.83 22.56
N SER A 214 11.93 6.74 22.36
CA SER A 214 11.01 7.81 22.70
C SER A 214 11.35 8.30 24.12
N ILE A 215 11.92 9.51 24.21
CA ILE A 215 11.35 10.45 25.17
C ILE A 215 9.87 10.46 24.79
N ASP A 216 8.99 10.20 25.76
CA ASP A 216 7.64 10.72 25.66
C ASP A 216 7.81 12.22 25.44
N CYS A 217 7.93 12.63 24.18
CA CYS A 217 7.83 14.01 23.81
C CYS A 217 6.35 14.28 24.00
N PRO A 218 5.91 15.04 25.03
CA PRO A 218 4.71 15.80 24.84
C PRO A 218 5.01 16.67 23.63
N LEU A 219 4.44 16.28 22.50
CA LEU A 219 4.22 17.08 21.30
C LEU A 219 4.69 18.52 21.48
N ASP A 220 5.92 18.85 21.10
CA ASP A 220 6.18 20.18 20.58
C ASP A 220 5.92 20.14 19.07
N LEU A 221 4.65 19.82 18.77
CA LEU A 221 4.01 20.23 17.55
C LEU A 221 3.42 21.62 17.81
N SER A 222 4.28 22.62 17.99
CA SER A 222 3.93 24.02 17.78
C SER A 222 3.83 24.37 16.28
N GLY A 223 3.35 23.41 15.49
CA GLY A 223 2.74 23.58 14.19
C GLY A 223 1.64 22.52 14.05
N PRO A 224 0.47 22.81 13.47
CA PRO A 224 -0.62 21.85 13.42
C PRO A 224 -0.22 20.68 12.51
N GLU A 225 0.13 19.52 13.05
CA GLU A 225 0.07 18.28 12.27
C GLU A 225 -1.39 18.08 11.89
N LYS A 226 -1.71 18.42 10.63
CA LYS A 226 -2.98 18.07 10.03
C LYS A 226 -3.04 16.55 10.02
N GLN A 227 -4.00 15.99 10.76
CA GLN A 227 -4.36 14.57 10.59
C GLN A 227 -4.48 14.25 9.09
N PRO A 228 -4.03 13.06 8.64
CA PRO A 228 -4.10 12.72 7.24
C PRO A 228 -5.54 12.88 6.75
N PRO A 229 -5.75 13.43 5.54
CA PRO A 229 -7.08 13.63 5.02
C PRO A 229 -7.81 12.29 4.98
N GLN A 230 -8.99 12.25 5.59
CA GLN A 230 -9.80 11.05 5.68
C GLN A 230 -10.65 10.87 4.43
N LEU A 231 -10.77 9.63 3.96
CA LEU A 231 -11.68 9.23 2.90
C LEU A 231 -12.55 8.06 3.38
N ARG A 232 -13.87 8.24 3.31
CA ARG A 232 -14.87 7.28 3.81
C ARG A 232 -15.67 6.75 2.63
N LEU A 233 -15.48 5.49 2.32
CA LEU A 233 -16.02 4.80 1.15
C LEU A 233 -17.03 3.76 1.62
N VAL A 234 -18.24 3.81 1.09
CA VAL A 234 -19.29 2.82 1.39
C VAL A 234 -19.52 1.94 0.18
N LEU A 235 -19.35 0.63 0.35
CA LEU A 235 -19.59 -0.36 -0.70
C LEU A 235 -21.05 -0.79 -0.65
N LEU A 236 -21.77 -0.69 -1.77
CA LEU A 236 -23.19 -1.04 -1.90
C LEU A 236 -23.38 -2.00 -3.07
N GLY A 237 -24.35 -2.90 -3.00
CA GLY A 237 -24.68 -3.83 -4.09
C GLY A 237 -25.18 -5.17 -3.57
N LYS A 238 -25.63 -6.03 -4.48
CA LYS A 238 -26.20 -7.34 -4.14
C LYS A 238 -25.16 -8.27 -3.49
N THR A 239 -25.58 -9.42 -2.99
CA THR A 239 -24.67 -10.45 -2.46
C THR A 239 -23.82 -11.06 -3.58
N GLY A 240 -22.59 -11.44 -3.26
CA GLY A 240 -21.72 -12.21 -4.17
C GLY A 240 -21.06 -11.43 -5.32
N VAL A 241 -21.28 -10.12 -5.46
CA VAL A 241 -20.62 -9.30 -6.52
C VAL A 241 -19.18 -8.89 -6.21
N GLY A 242 -18.63 -9.31 -5.07
CA GLY A 242 -17.26 -8.99 -4.68
C GLY A 242 -17.08 -7.63 -4.00
N LYS A 243 -18.02 -7.23 -3.12
CA LYS A 243 -17.88 -6.03 -2.28
C LYS A 243 -16.68 -6.14 -1.35
N SER A 244 -16.64 -7.18 -0.52
CA SER A 244 -15.55 -7.48 0.42
C SER A 244 -14.18 -7.57 -0.29
N ALA A 245 -14.13 -8.29 -1.42
CA ALA A 245 -12.92 -8.37 -2.25
C ALA A 245 -12.48 -7.01 -2.80
N SER A 246 -13.42 -6.15 -3.23
CA SER A 246 -13.10 -4.78 -3.65
C SER A 246 -12.61 -3.92 -2.48
N GLY A 247 -13.18 -4.11 -1.29
CA GLY A 247 -12.71 -3.47 -0.07
C GLY A 247 -11.27 -3.86 0.25
N ASN A 248 -10.93 -5.14 0.11
CA ASN A 248 -9.56 -5.64 0.27
C ASN A 248 -8.59 -5.02 -0.75
N THR A 249 -9.00 -4.91 -2.02
CA THR A 249 -8.22 -4.24 -3.07
C THR A 249 -7.96 -2.76 -2.74
N ILE A 250 -8.97 -2.04 -2.26
CA ILE A 250 -8.87 -0.63 -1.85
C ILE A 250 -7.93 -0.48 -0.65
N LEU A 251 -8.05 -1.34 0.35
CA LEU A 251 -7.21 -1.30 1.55
C LEU A 251 -5.79 -1.82 1.31
N GLY A 252 -5.57 -2.59 0.26
CA GLY A 252 -4.29 -3.25 -0.03
C GLY A 252 -4.00 -4.43 0.92
N ARG A 253 -5.02 -4.93 1.62
CA ARG A 253 -4.93 -6.02 2.60
C ARG A 253 -6.20 -6.88 2.55
N ARG A 254 -6.06 -8.18 2.77
CA ARG A 254 -7.17 -9.15 2.88
C ARG A 254 -7.70 -9.17 4.31
N ILE A 255 -8.47 -8.15 4.66
CA ILE A 255 -9.04 -7.97 6.02
C ILE A 255 -10.51 -8.36 6.07
N PHE A 256 -11.26 -8.09 5.00
CA PHE A 256 -12.61 -8.60 4.86
C PHE A 256 -12.56 -10.07 4.41
N GLU A 257 -13.37 -10.92 5.04
CA GLU A 257 -13.57 -12.31 4.60
C GLU A 257 -14.23 -12.29 3.21
N ASP A 258 -13.54 -12.83 2.20
CA ASP A 258 -13.97 -12.82 0.79
C ASP A 258 -14.10 -14.23 0.19
N GLU A 259 -14.33 -15.26 1.02
CA GLU A 259 -14.45 -16.64 0.57
C GLU A 259 -15.69 -16.85 -0.31
N VAL A 260 -15.51 -17.65 -1.37
CA VAL A 260 -16.60 -18.08 -2.26
C VAL A 260 -17.44 -19.12 -1.53
N SER A 261 -18.46 -18.68 -0.79
CA SER A 261 -19.46 -19.58 -0.21
C SER A 261 -20.86 -19.33 -0.76
N SER A 262 -21.67 -20.38 -0.84
CA SER A 262 -23.07 -20.32 -1.25
C SER A 262 -23.99 -19.60 -0.24
N ALA A 263 -23.49 -19.33 0.97
CA ALA A 263 -24.17 -18.53 1.98
C ALA A 263 -23.60 -17.10 2.01
N SER A 264 -24.46 -16.11 2.28
CA SER A 264 -24.00 -14.74 2.53
C SER A 264 -23.16 -14.72 3.82
N GLN A 265 -21.85 -14.43 3.70
CA GLN A 265 -20.93 -14.37 4.85
C GLN A 265 -21.03 -13.03 5.59
N THR A 266 -21.09 -11.92 4.87
CA THR A 266 -21.26 -10.59 5.47
C THR A 266 -22.71 -10.36 5.87
N LYS A 267 -23.02 -10.62 7.15
CA LYS A 267 -24.35 -10.39 7.74
C LYS A 267 -24.52 -9.01 8.37
N GLN A 268 -23.42 -8.27 8.56
CA GLN A 268 -23.42 -6.96 9.19
C GLN A 268 -22.42 -6.02 8.53
N CYS A 269 -22.69 -4.71 8.60
CA CYS A 269 -21.75 -3.69 8.16
C CYS A 269 -20.49 -3.77 9.01
N THR A 270 -19.36 -3.81 8.32
CA THR A 270 -18.03 -3.78 8.92
C THR A 270 -17.27 -2.59 8.36
N VAL A 271 -16.39 -2.00 9.17
CA VAL A 271 -15.53 -0.91 8.74
C VAL A 271 -14.08 -1.31 8.98
N GLN A 272 -13.23 -1.03 8.01
CA GLN A 272 -11.80 -1.18 8.14
C GLN A 272 -11.11 0.13 7.78
N LYS A 273 -10.10 0.48 8.56
CA LYS A 273 -9.35 1.73 8.42
C LYS A 273 -7.88 1.45 8.19
N ILE A 274 -7.29 2.13 7.22
CA ILE A 274 -5.85 2.05 6.96
C ILE A 274 -5.33 3.38 6.44
N VAL A 275 -4.09 3.73 6.80
CA VAL A 275 -3.38 4.83 6.14
C VAL A 275 -2.70 4.28 4.90
N ARG A 276 -3.08 4.80 3.74
CA ARG A 276 -2.59 4.38 2.43
C ARG A 276 -2.47 5.58 1.50
N ASP A 277 -1.37 5.69 0.76
CA ASP A 277 -1.08 6.86 -0.10
C ASP A 277 -1.26 8.22 0.62
N GLY A 278 -0.81 8.31 1.88
CA GLY A 278 -0.90 9.52 2.71
C GLY A 278 -2.31 9.89 3.18
N LYS A 279 -3.31 9.01 3.00
CA LYS A 279 -4.71 9.25 3.41
C LYS A 279 -5.19 8.18 4.37
N GLU A 280 -6.04 8.55 5.32
CA GLU A 280 -6.78 7.58 6.12
C GLU A 280 -8.00 7.11 5.32
N LEU A 281 -7.93 5.89 4.78
CA LEU A 281 -9.04 5.25 4.10
C LEU A 281 -9.87 4.49 5.12
N SER A 282 -11.17 4.76 5.14
CA SER A 282 -12.18 4.01 5.88
C SER A 282 -13.13 3.38 4.87
N VAL A 283 -13.05 2.06 4.72
CA VAL A 283 -13.92 1.30 3.83
C VAL A 283 -14.99 0.61 4.66
N ILE A 284 -16.24 0.90 4.35
CA ILE A 284 -17.41 0.28 4.97
C ILE A 284 -17.94 -0.77 3.99
N ASP A 285 -17.78 -2.05 4.32
CA ASP A 285 -18.40 -3.15 3.60
C ASP A 285 -19.79 -3.39 4.20
N THR A 286 -20.81 -3.33 3.34
CA THR A 286 -22.19 -3.57 3.75
C THR A 286 -22.59 -5.00 3.39
N PRO A 287 -23.56 -5.60 4.10
CA PRO A 287 -24.19 -6.83 3.62
C PRO A 287 -24.76 -6.62 2.21
N GLY A 288 -25.06 -7.72 1.51
CA GLY A 288 -25.87 -7.66 0.30
C GLY A 288 -27.16 -6.92 0.58
N LEU A 289 -27.26 -5.70 0.06
CA LEU A 289 -28.47 -4.94 0.24
C LEU A 289 -29.55 -5.64 -0.57
N PHE A 290 -30.65 -5.95 0.10
CA PHE A 290 -31.87 -6.48 -0.53
C PHE A 290 -31.75 -7.89 -1.10
N ASP A 291 -30.84 -8.68 -0.55
CA ASP A 291 -30.89 -10.13 -0.72
C ASP A 291 -32.12 -10.67 0.03
N ASN A 292 -32.84 -11.65 -0.53
CA ASN A 292 -34.10 -12.20 0.03
C ASN A 292 -33.94 -12.88 1.42
N THR A 293 -32.77 -12.75 2.03
CA THR A 293 -32.38 -13.36 3.31
C THR A 293 -32.55 -12.42 4.51
N LEU A 294 -32.59 -11.09 4.30
CA LEU A 294 -32.73 -10.10 5.36
C LEU A 294 -34.15 -9.49 5.36
N SER A 295 -34.72 -9.33 6.55
CA SER A 295 -35.97 -8.59 6.75
C SER A 295 -35.78 -7.09 6.48
N ASN A 296 -36.89 -6.39 6.22
CA ASN A 296 -36.88 -4.93 6.05
C ASN A 296 -36.30 -4.19 7.28
N GLU A 297 -36.54 -4.70 8.49
CA GLU A 297 -36.02 -4.12 9.73
C GLU A 297 -34.50 -4.25 9.83
N GLU A 298 -33.97 -5.44 9.51
CA GLU A 298 -32.52 -5.68 9.48
C GLU A 298 -31.83 -4.81 8.44
N ILE A 299 -32.43 -4.64 7.26
CA ILE A 299 -31.91 -3.74 6.22
C ILE A 299 -31.82 -2.31 6.74
N ILE A 300 -32.84 -1.81 7.43
CA ILE A 300 -32.84 -0.45 8.01
C ILE A 300 -31.75 -0.31 9.08
N GLN A 301 -31.61 -1.30 9.96
CA GLN A 301 -30.59 -1.30 11.01
C GLN A 301 -29.18 -1.26 10.41
N GLU A 302 -28.93 -2.05 9.37
CA GLU A 302 -27.64 -2.10 8.69
C GLU A 302 -27.34 -0.80 7.94
N ILE A 303 -28.34 -0.18 7.32
CA ILE A 303 -28.17 1.16 6.74
C ILE A 303 -27.83 2.19 7.83
N ALA A 304 -28.55 2.18 8.95
CA ALA A 304 -28.28 3.12 10.04
C ALA A 304 -26.86 2.91 10.62
N LYS A 305 -26.44 1.65 10.77
CA LYS A 305 -25.09 1.27 11.18
C LYS A 305 -24.05 1.79 10.17
N CYS A 306 -24.24 1.52 8.88
CA CYS A 306 -23.38 2.03 7.80
C CYS A 306 -23.20 3.55 7.87
N LEU A 307 -24.29 4.30 8.04
CA LEU A 307 -24.23 5.77 8.12
C LEU A 307 -23.50 6.26 9.37
N THR A 308 -23.65 5.53 10.48
CA THR A 308 -22.96 5.81 11.74
C THR A 308 -21.46 5.57 11.60
N LEU A 309 -21.07 4.45 10.98
CA LEU A 309 -19.66 4.12 10.70
C LEU A 309 -19.03 5.12 9.72
N ALA A 310 -19.82 5.73 8.84
CA ALA A 310 -19.36 6.73 7.88
C ALA A 310 -19.37 8.17 8.42
N SER A 311 -19.63 8.40 9.72
CA SER A 311 -19.69 9.75 10.32
C SER A 311 -18.41 10.57 10.09
N PRO A 312 -18.49 11.90 9.83
CA PRO A 312 -19.68 12.77 9.73
C PRO A 312 -20.53 12.57 8.46
N GLY A 313 -20.09 11.71 7.55
CA GLY A 313 -20.76 11.38 6.31
C GLY A 313 -19.80 10.71 5.32
N PRO A 314 -20.29 9.84 4.43
CA PRO A 314 -19.46 9.22 3.42
C PRO A 314 -18.98 10.26 2.40
N HIS A 315 -17.77 10.06 1.91
CA HIS A 315 -17.21 10.85 0.81
C HIS A 315 -17.62 10.26 -0.54
N ALA A 316 -17.75 8.93 -0.61
CA ALA A 316 -18.21 8.24 -1.80
C ALA A 316 -19.04 7.00 -1.46
N PHE A 317 -20.04 6.73 -2.29
CA PHE A 317 -20.69 5.43 -2.40
C PHE A 317 -20.16 4.71 -3.64
N LEU A 318 -19.85 3.43 -3.51
CA LEU A 318 -19.44 2.57 -4.62
C LEU A 318 -20.52 1.53 -4.85
N ILE A 319 -21.25 1.64 -5.97
CA ILE A 319 -22.20 0.60 -6.36
C ILE A 319 -21.42 -0.49 -7.10
N VAL A 320 -21.26 -1.63 -6.45
CA VAL A 320 -20.47 -2.77 -6.92
C VAL A 320 -21.32 -3.64 -7.83
N ILE A 321 -20.85 -3.85 -9.06
CA ILE A 321 -21.52 -4.64 -10.10
C ILE A 321 -20.51 -5.62 -10.71
N GLY A 322 -20.88 -6.89 -10.79
CA GLY A 322 -20.06 -7.89 -11.47
C GLY A 322 -20.10 -7.68 -12.98
N LEU A 323 -18.96 -7.80 -13.66
CA LEU A 323 -18.95 -7.79 -15.12
C LEU A 323 -19.69 -9.02 -15.66
N GLY A 324 -20.72 -8.76 -16.47
CA GLY A 324 -21.65 -9.79 -16.93
C GLY A 324 -23.00 -9.22 -17.33
N ARG A 325 -24.05 -10.03 -17.22
CA ARG A 325 -25.43 -9.59 -17.46
C ARG A 325 -25.92 -8.77 -16.27
N PHE A 326 -26.50 -7.60 -16.53
CA PHE A 326 -27.13 -6.78 -15.51
C PHE A 326 -28.48 -7.39 -15.11
N THR A 327 -28.51 -8.07 -13.97
CA THR A 327 -29.67 -8.90 -13.59
C THR A 327 -30.83 -8.05 -13.04
N PRO A 328 -32.08 -8.56 -13.07
CA PRO A 328 -33.21 -7.86 -12.44
C PRO A 328 -32.97 -7.54 -10.96
N GLU A 329 -32.27 -8.42 -10.24
CA GLU A 329 -31.89 -8.20 -8.83
C GLU A 329 -30.94 -7.00 -8.67
N GLU A 330 -29.96 -6.86 -9.58
CA GLU A 330 -29.04 -5.71 -9.56
C GLU A 330 -29.78 -4.41 -9.91
N LYS A 331 -30.72 -4.46 -10.87
CA LYS A 331 -31.59 -3.32 -11.22
C LYS A 331 -32.42 -2.87 -10.02
N ASN A 332 -33.07 -3.81 -9.34
CA ASN A 332 -33.87 -3.53 -8.14
C ASN A 332 -33.00 -2.93 -7.02
N THR A 333 -31.85 -3.54 -6.76
CA THR A 333 -30.89 -3.06 -5.74
C THR A 333 -30.49 -1.60 -5.98
N VAL A 334 -30.23 -1.25 -7.24
CA VAL A 334 -29.84 0.12 -7.63
C VAL A 334 -30.98 1.12 -7.40
N GLU A 335 -32.20 0.77 -7.79
CA GLU A 335 -33.36 1.65 -7.58
C GLU A 335 -33.65 1.82 -6.08
N GLU A 336 -33.55 0.76 -5.30
CA GLU A 336 -33.71 0.84 -3.85
C GLU A 336 -32.62 1.72 -3.22
N ILE A 337 -31.34 1.60 -3.63
CA ILE A 337 -30.27 2.50 -3.18
C ILE A 337 -30.61 3.98 -3.49
N LYS A 338 -31.11 4.28 -4.69
CA LYS A 338 -31.52 5.65 -5.07
C LYS A 338 -32.69 6.15 -4.22
N GLU A 339 -33.70 5.31 -3.98
CA GLU A 339 -34.81 5.63 -3.09
C GLU A 339 -34.31 5.88 -1.66
N LEU A 340 -33.37 5.05 -1.21
CA LEU A 340 -32.89 5.03 0.16
C LEU A 340 -32.11 6.31 0.52
N PHE A 341 -31.16 6.69 -0.32
CA PHE A 341 -30.28 7.84 -0.04
C PHE A 341 -30.78 9.13 -0.70
N GLY A 342 -31.87 9.04 -1.47
CA GLY A 342 -32.44 10.12 -2.26
C GLY A 342 -31.67 10.34 -3.56
N LYS A 343 -32.29 11.09 -4.49
CA LYS A 343 -31.74 11.32 -5.84
C LYS A 343 -30.37 12.00 -5.85
N ASP A 344 -30.04 12.76 -4.81
CA ASP A 344 -28.72 13.40 -4.68
C ASP A 344 -27.59 12.42 -4.39
N VAL A 345 -27.88 11.15 -4.04
CA VAL A 345 -26.84 10.13 -3.80
C VAL A 345 -25.96 9.91 -5.01
N THR A 346 -26.53 9.99 -6.21
CA THR A 346 -25.78 9.77 -7.44
C THR A 346 -24.63 10.77 -7.58
N LYS A 347 -24.72 11.99 -7.01
CA LYS A 347 -23.63 12.97 -6.97
C LYS A 347 -22.42 12.51 -6.16
N TYR A 348 -22.58 11.58 -5.23
CA TYR A 348 -21.51 10.98 -4.42
C TYR A 348 -21.22 9.53 -4.82
N THR A 349 -21.84 9.04 -5.89
CA THR A 349 -21.74 7.64 -6.30
C THR A 349 -20.79 7.45 -7.48
N MET A 350 -20.03 6.35 -7.44
CA MET A 350 -19.29 5.81 -8.56
C MET A 350 -19.71 4.34 -8.76
N VAL A 351 -19.82 3.91 -10.01
CA VAL A 351 -20.04 2.49 -10.31
C VAL A 351 -18.70 1.75 -10.27
N LEU A 352 -18.63 0.68 -9.48
CA LEU A 352 -17.42 -0.14 -9.35
C LEU A 352 -17.66 -1.52 -9.98
N PHE A 353 -16.99 -1.78 -11.09
CA PHE A 353 -17.05 -3.08 -11.76
C PHE A 353 -16.04 -4.05 -11.15
N THR A 354 -16.48 -5.28 -10.88
CA THR A 354 -15.60 -6.38 -10.45
C THR A 354 -15.43 -7.40 -11.57
N HIS A 355 -14.50 -8.34 -11.40
CA HIS A 355 -14.17 -9.37 -12.39
C HIS A 355 -13.61 -8.80 -13.71
N LYS A 356 -12.77 -7.76 -13.64
CA LYS A 356 -12.14 -7.13 -14.82
C LYS A 356 -11.36 -8.12 -15.69
N ASP A 357 -10.82 -9.18 -15.09
CA ASP A 357 -10.16 -10.30 -15.74
C ASP A 357 -11.05 -11.02 -16.78
N THR A 358 -12.37 -10.93 -16.64
CA THR A 358 -13.33 -11.57 -17.57
C THR A 358 -13.50 -10.85 -18.91
N LEU A 359 -12.95 -9.64 -19.07
CA LEU A 359 -13.12 -8.83 -20.28
C LEU A 359 -12.37 -9.36 -21.51
N LYS A 360 -11.44 -10.31 -21.35
CA LYS A 360 -10.70 -10.98 -22.45
C LYS A 360 -10.17 -10.00 -23.51
N GLY A 361 -9.59 -8.87 -23.07
CA GLY A 361 -9.00 -7.85 -23.94
C GLY A 361 -9.95 -6.72 -24.38
N LYS A 362 -11.25 -6.77 -24.04
CA LYS A 362 -12.18 -5.66 -24.27
C LYS A 362 -12.02 -4.57 -23.21
N THR A 363 -12.30 -3.33 -23.60
CA THR A 363 -12.34 -2.21 -22.65
C THR A 363 -13.68 -2.19 -21.89
N ILE A 364 -13.71 -1.57 -20.71
CA ILE A 364 -14.98 -1.34 -19.99
C ILE A 364 -15.91 -0.44 -20.83
N ASP A 365 -15.35 0.54 -21.55
CA ASP A 365 -16.12 1.40 -22.43
C ASP A 365 -16.83 0.61 -23.54
N GLU A 366 -16.17 -0.38 -24.15
CA GLU A 366 -16.81 -1.29 -25.10
C GLU A 366 -17.91 -2.14 -24.47
N PHE A 367 -17.69 -2.63 -23.24
CA PHE A 367 -18.70 -3.36 -22.48
C PHE A 367 -19.93 -2.48 -22.22
N LEU A 368 -19.74 -1.23 -21.79
CA LEU A 368 -20.82 -0.29 -21.55
C LEU A 368 -21.53 0.13 -22.84
N ARG A 369 -20.80 0.37 -23.94
CA ARG A 369 -21.41 0.72 -25.24
C ARG A 369 -22.35 -0.38 -25.74
N ASN A 370 -21.97 -1.64 -25.57
CA ASN A 370 -22.74 -2.80 -26.00
C ASN A 370 -23.65 -3.38 -24.91
N GLY A 371 -23.63 -2.79 -23.71
CA GLY A 371 -24.31 -3.31 -22.53
C GLY A 371 -25.80 -3.00 -22.45
N ASP A 372 -26.41 -3.43 -21.34
CA ASP A 372 -27.80 -3.18 -20.98
C ASP A 372 -28.10 -1.67 -20.86
N ALA A 373 -29.31 -1.25 -21.26
CA ALA A 373 -29.71 0.16 -21.25
C ALA A 373 -29.78 0.75 -19.84
N ASP A 374 -30.24 -0.03 -18.85
CA ASP A 374 -30.36 0.41 -17.46
C ASP A 374 -28.98 0.54 -16.81
N LEU A 375 -28.03 -0.31 -17.18
CA LEU A 375 -26.64 -0.18 -16.72
C LEU A 375 -25.99 1.10 -17.26
N LYS A 376 -26.20 1.41 -18.55
CA LYS A 376 -25.75 2.69 -19.14
C LYS A 376 -26.41 3.88 -18.46
N GLN A 377 -27.71 3.78 -18.16
CA GLN A 377 -28.43 4.82 -17.46
C GLN A 377 -27.89 5.03 -16.03
N LEU A 378 -27.56 3.96 -15.31
CA LEU A 378 -26.93 4.05 -13.99
C LEU A 378 -25.58 4.79 -14.05
N VAL A 379 -24.71 4.43 -15.01
CA VAL A 379 -23.41 5.10 -15.18
C VAL A 379 -23.62 6.58 -15.54
N LYS A 380 -24.63 6.88 -16.36
CA LYS A 380 -25.01 8.26 -16.72
C LYS A 380 -25.55 9.04 -15.52
N ASP A 381 -26.39 8.43 -14.69
CA ASP A 381 -26.90 9.03 -13.46
C ASP A 381 -25.74 9.38 -12.50
N CYS A 382 -24.68 8.58 -12.53
CA CYS A 382 -23.42 8.81 -11.83
C CYS A 382 -22.46 9.73 -12.61
N ASP A 383 -22.92 10.56 -13.55
CA ASP A 383 -22.09 11.50 -14.33
C ASP A 383 -20.90 10.82 -15.04
N GLY A 384 -21.10 9.61 -15.56
CA GLY A 384 -20.07 8.83 -16.24
C GLY A 384 -18.98 8.28 -15.31
N ARG A 385 -19.14 8.34 -13.98
CA ARG A 385 -18.14 7.88 -13.02
C ARG A 385 -18.20 6.37 -12.84
N PHE A 386 -17.14 5.70 -13.30
CA PHE A 386 -16.91 4.29 -13.02
C PHE A 386 -15.42 3.94 -12.87
N HIS A 387 -15.17 2.82 -12.21
CA HIS A 387 -13.86 2.16 -12.13
C HIS A 387 -14.04 0.64 -12.22
N SER A 388 -12.97 -0.10 -12.55
CA SER A 388 -13.01 -1.57 -12.60
C SER A 388 -11.80 -2.17 -11.89
N PHE A 389 -12.07 -3.11 -10.98
CA PHE A 389 -11.04 -3.87 -10.29
C PHE A 389 -10.92 -5.28 -10.86
N ASP A 390 -9.67 -5.70 -11.00
CA ASP A 390 -9.31 -7.11 -11.02
C ASP A 390 -8.93 -7.49 -9.57
N ASN A 391 -9.89 -8.04 -8.82
CA ASN A 391 -9.67 -8.41 -7.41
C ASN A 391 -8.72 -9.60 -7.23
N ASN A 392 -8.33 -10.27 -8.32
CA ASN A 392 -7.28 -11.29 -8.29
C ASN A 392 -5.88 -10.68 -8.47
N SER A 393 -5.80 -9.42 -8.88
CA SER A 393 -4.56 -8.69 -9.11
C SER A 393 -4.26 -7.77 -7.93
N GLN A 394 -3.01 -7.82 -7.43
CA GLN A 394 -2.50 -6.90 -6.42
C GLN A 394 -1.87 -5.64 -7.05
N ASN A 395 -2.25 -5.31 -8.29
CA ASN A 395 -1.67 -4.18 -9.01
C ASN A 395 -1.98 -2.86 -8.27
N TYR A 396 -0.94 -2.16 -7.84
CA TYR A 396 -1.03 -0.88 -7.13
C TYR A 396 -1.62 0.23 -8.01
N THR A 397 -1.34 0.19 -9.31
CA THR A 397 -1.81 1.20 -10.27
C THR A 397 -3.33 1.28 -10.30
N GLN A 398 -4.04 0.14 -10.22
CA GLN A 398 -5.52 0.14 -10.19
C GLN A 398 -6.06 0.94 -9.00
N PHE A 399 -5.40 0.82 -7.84
CA PHE A 399 -5.77 1.55 -6.64
C PHE A 399 -5.49 3.05 -6.81
N THR A 400 -4.32 3.44 -7.32
CA THR A 400 -4.00 4.87 -7.51
C THR A 400 -4.91 5.55 -8.52
N GLU A 401 -5.29 4.85 -9.61
CA GLU A 401 -6.26 5.33 -10.57
C GLU A 401 -7.66 5.49 -9.96
N PHE A 402 -8.09 4.50 -9.18
CA PHE A 402 -9.34 4.55 -8.42
C PHE A 402 -9.34 5.76 -7.47
N LEU A 403 -8.30 5.90 -6.66
CA LEU A 403 -8.19 6.98 -5.67
C LEU A 403 -8.19 8.36 -6.35
N SER A 404 -7.47 8.50 -7.48
CA SER A 404 -7.49 9.72 -8.29
C SER A 404 -8.90 10.05 -8.82
N LYS A 405 -9.67 9.05 -9.27
CA LYS A 405 -11.06 9.26 -9.71
C LYS A 405 -11.96 9.68 -8.55
N VAL A 406 -11.81 9.07 -7.37
CA VAL A 406 -12.57 9.44 -6.18
C VAL A 406 -12.22 10.84 -5.71
N ASP A 407 -10.93 11.21 -5.67
CA ASP A 407 -10.51 12.57 -5.32
C ASP A 407 -11.11 13.62 -6.26
N LYS A 408 -11.04 13.37 -7.57
CA LYS A 408 -11.64 14.26 -8.58
C LYS A 408 -13.14 14.39 -8.37
N MET A 409 -13.80 13.28 -8.02
CA MET A 409 -15.22 13.28 -7.69
C MET A 409 -15.49 14.13 -6.45
N VAL A 410 -14.81 13.88 -5.33
CA VAL A 410 -15.03 14.58 -4.06
C VAL A 410 -14.73 16.07 -4.16
N LYS A 411 -13.64 16.46 -4.86
CA LYS A 411 -13.26 17.88 -5.06
C LYS A 411 -14.28 18.68 -5.86
N LYS A 412 -15.02 18.04 -6.77
CA LYS A 412 -16.08 18.71 -7.58
C LYS A 412 -17.35 18.98 -6.78
N ILE A 413 -17.56 18.31 -5.66
CA ILE A 413 -18.80 18.41 -4.89
C ILE A 413 -18.65 19.52 -3.83
N THR A 414 -19.58 20.47 -3.81
CA THR A 414 -19.55 21.65 -2.92
C THR A 414 -19.50 21.30 -1.43
N SER A 415 -20.19 20.23 -1.02
CA SER A 415 -20.00 19.60 0.29
C SER A 415 -19.24 18.30 0.09
N ALA A 416 -17.96 18.26 0.45
CA ALA A 416 -17.07 17.11 0.26
C ALA A 416 -17.58 15.77 0.86
N ILE A 417 -18.61 15.83 1.71
CA ILE A 417 -19.28 14.66 2.32
C ILE A 417 -20.79 14.76 2.11
N MET A 418 -21.45 13.61 1.96
CA MET A 418 -22.90 13.55 2.04
C MET A 418 -23.37 13.68 3.49
N ARG A 419 -24.23 14.66 3.79
CA ARG A 419 -24.88 14.76 5.10
C ARG A 419 -26.02 13.75 5.23
N CYS A 420 -25.87 12.80 6.15
CA CYS A 420 -26.81 11.70 6.34
C CYS A 420 -28.05 12.05 7.19
N SER A 421 -28.12 13.26 7.76
CA SER A 421 -29.28 13.72 8.55
C SER A 421 -30.60 13.74 7.76
N LYS A 422 -30.55 13.80 6.43
CA LYS A 422 -31.73 13.66 5.56
C LYS A 422 -32.11 12.20 5.27
N VAL A 423 -31.15 11.27 5.35
CA VAL A 423 -31.35 9.85 4.98
C VAL A 423 -32.18 9.10 6.04
N LEU A 424 -32.01 9.45 7.32
CA LEU A 424 -32.76 8.84 8.43
C LEU A 424 -34.24 9.29 8.44
N ASN A 425 -34.53 10.54 8.06
CA ASN A 425 -35.90 11.10 8.10
C ASN A 425 -36.81 10.58 6.98
N VAL A 426 -36.26 10.14 5.84
CA VAL A 426 -37.05 9.63 4.69
C VAL A 426 -37.62 8.22 4.95
N LYS A 427 -37.07 7.45 5.90
CA LYS A 427 -37.30 5.98 5.97
C LYS A 427 -38.15 5.45 7.11
N TYR A 428 -38.40 6.22 8.17
CA TYR A 428 -39.33 5.78 9.23
C TYR A 428 -40.79 5.63 8.73
N SER A 429 -41.14 6.19 7.56
CA SER A 429 -42.52 6.24 7.06
C SER A 429 -42.90 5.15 6.06
N LYS A 430 -41.97 4.61 5.25
CA LYS A 430 -42.26 3.62 4.19
C LYS A 430 -42.28 2.18 4.71
N TYR A 431 -41.35 1.82 5.58
CA TYR A 431 -41.24 0.46 6.13
C TYR A 431 -42.24 0.16 7.26
N ARG A 432 -42.87 1.18 7.85
CA ARG A 432 -44.02 1.03 8.79
C ARG A 432 -45.36 0.78 8.08
N LYS A 433 -45.46 1.07 6.78
CA LYS A 433 -46.72 0.94 6.01
C LYS A 433 -46.94 -0.43 5.34
N LYS A 434 -46.01 -1.36 5.52
CA LYS A 434 -46.11 -2.74 5.01
C LYS A 434 -46.26 -3.79 6.12
N SER A 435 -46.52 -3.36 7.36
CA SER A 435 -46.82 -4.21 8.52
C SER A 435 -48.27 -4.68 8.53
#